data_AF-A0A2E6P6C9-F1
#
_entry.id   AF-A0A2E6P6C9-F1
#
_cell.length_a   1.000
_cell.length_b   1.000
_cell.length_c   1.000
_cell.angle_alpha   90.00
_cell.angle_beta   90.00
_cell.angle_gamma   90.00
#
_symmetry.space_group_name_H-M   'P 1'
#
loop_
_entity.id
_entity.type
_entity.pdbx_description
1 polymer ?
#
loop_
_entity_poly.entity_id
_entity_poly.type
_entity_poly.pdbx_seq_one_letter_code
_entity_poly.pdbx_strand_id
1 'polypeptide(L)'
;MRPNNWEDQSYNNVKEDNRPYMDDFLKKTIEQAFITFERMRRGERKVYFTGNWQKDVLACFPGRQSNKVFKKMRVFLDNNKEYCFTQKKLENIEGYEYIVIRR
;
A
#
# COMPACT_ATOMS: atom_id res chain seq x y z
N MET A 1 -19.06 28.52 20.54
CA MET A 1 -19.01 28.05 19.14
C MET A 1 -17.62 27.50 18.88
N ARG A 2 -17.48 26.32 18.26
CA ARG A 2 -16.16 25.82 17.84
C ARG A 2 -15.73 26.59 16.58
N PRO A 3 -14.50 27.09 16.49
CA PRO A 3 -14.06 27.81 15.29
C PRO A 3 -14.17 26.89 14.06
N ASN A 4 -14.77 27.39 12.98
CA ASN A 4 -14.81 26.66 11.73
C ASN A 4 -13.42 26.73 11.07
N ASN A 5 -12.91 25.58 10.65
CA ASN A 5 -11.52 25.32 10.26
C ASN A 5 -11.12 25.86 8.85
N TRP A 6 -11.77 26.93 8.39
CA TRP A 6 -11.57 27.55 7.06
C TRP A 6 -10.80 28.88 7.12
N GLU A 7 -10.64 29.46 8.32
CA GLU A 7 -9.85 30.68 8.55
C GLU A 7 -8.36 30.39 8.79
N ASP A 8 -7.98 29.11 8.86
CA ASP A 8 -6.59 28.72 9.00
C ASP A 8 -5.89 28.82 7.62
N GLN A 9 -5.14 29.90 7.45
CA GLN A 9 -4.30 30.18 6.28
C GLN A 9 -3.26 29.07 6.00
N SER A 10 -3.15 28.06 6.86
CA SER A 10 -2.39 26.84 6.61
C SER A 10 -2.87 26.05 5.38
N TYR A 11 -4.15 26.16 4.97
CA TYR A 11 -4.71 25.45 3.81
C TYR A 11 -4.43 26.08 2.45
N ASN A 12 -4.05 27.36 2.39
CA ASN A 12 -3.74 28.09 1.15
C ASN A 12 -2.24 28.23 0.90
N ASN A 13 -1.46 27.28 1.41
CA ASN A 13 -0.08 27.12 1.01
C ASN A 13 -0.04 26.40 -0.34
N VAL A 14 -0.12 27.16 -1.43
CA VAL A 14 0.51 26.81 -2.71
C VAL A 14 2.02 26.82 -2.47
N LYS A 15 2.49 25.84 -1.68
CA LYS A 15 3.91 25.61 -1.46
C LYS A 15 4.44 24.97 -2.74
N GLU A 16 5.58 25.47 -3.22
CA GLU A 16 6.56 24.72 -4.03
C GLU A 16 6.42 23.24 -3.73
N ASP A 17 6.39 22.40 -4.76
CA ASP A 17 5.93 21.01 -4.72
C ASP A 17 6.69 20.13 -3.71
N ASN A 18 6.46 20.36 -2.41
CA ASN A 18 7.00 19.68 -1.24
C ASN A 18 6.25 18.36 -1.02
N ARG A 19 5.52 17.89 -2.05
CA ARG A 19 5.01 16.51 -2.06
C ARG A 19 6.24 15.62 -1.95
N PRO A 20 6.30 14.72 -0.96
CA PRO A 20 7.35 13.72 -0.89
C PRO A 20 7.49 13.10 -2.27
N TYR A 21 8.71 13.07 -2.81
CA TYR A 21 8.98 12.41 -4.08
C TYR A 21 8.38 11.00 -4.01
N MET A 22 7.35 10.77 -4.83
CA MET A 22 6.74 9.47 -4.96
C MET A 22 7.54 8.71 -5.98
N ASP A 23 8.21 7.66 -5.55
CA ASP A 23 8.81 6.72 -6.48
C ASP A 23 7.68 6.09 -7.31
N ASP A 24 7.59 6.50 -8.57
CA ASP A 24 6.58 6.04 -9.52
C ASP A 24 6.65 4.52 -9.75
N PHE A 25 7.84 3.93 -9.67
CA PHE A 25 8.01 2.50 -9.78
C PHE A 25 7.46 1.79 -8.55
N LEU A 26 7.79 2.28 -7.36
CA LEU A 26 7.27 1.73 -6.10
C LEU A 26 5.75 1.85 -6.02
N LYS A 27 5.22 3.02 -6.42
CA LYS A 27 3.78 3.28 -6.50
C LYS A 27 3.09 2.27 -7.40
N LYS A 28 3.58 2.10 -8.63
CA LYS A 28 3.05 1.12 -9.60
C LYS A 28 3.12 -0.30 -9.04
N THR A 29 4.19 -0.66 -8.35
CA THR A 29 4.37 -1.99 -7.75
C THR A 29 3.33 -2.24 -6.66
N ILE A 30 3.07 -1.27 -5.78
CA ILE A 30 2.04 -1.35 -4.73
C ILE A 30 0.64 -1.42 -5.34
N GLU A 31 0.36 -0.64 -6.38
CA GLU A 31 -0.94 -0.69 -7.08
C GLU A 31 -1.14 -2.03 -7.80
N GLN A 32 -0.08 -2.56 -8.42
CA GLN A 32 -0.08 -3.84 -9.13
C GLN A 32 -0.34 -5.04 -8.21
N ALA A 33 0.01 -4.96 -6.93
CA ALA A 33 -0.34 -5.97 -5.94
C ALA A 33 -1.85 -6.21 -5.88
N PHE A 34 -2.65 -5.14 -5.85
CA PHE A 34 -4.12 -5.25 -5.78
C PHE A 34 -4.72 -5.81 -7.08
N ILE A 35 -4.19 -5.38 -8.23
CA ILE A 35 -4.58 -5.94 -9.53
C ILE A 35 -4.26 -7.44 -9.58
N THR A 36 -3.14 -7.85 -8.98
CA THR A 36 -2.76 -9.26 -8.89
C THR A 36 -3.84 -10.04 -8.14
N PHE A 37 -4.27 -9.59 -6.96
CA PHE A 37 -5.34 -10.25 -6.19
C PHE A 37 -6.63 -10.40 -7.00
N GLU A 38 -7.10 -9.32 -7.62
CA GLU A 38 -8.35 -9.29 -8.39
C GLU A 38 -8.33 -10.25 -9.59
N ARG A 39 -7.16 -10.49 -10.19
CA ARG A 39 -6.99 -11.34 -11.39
C ARG A 39 -6.57 -12.78 -11.08
N MET A 40 -6.32 -13.14 -9.82
CA MET A 40 -5.89 -14.49 -9.48
C MET A 40 -7.00 -15.50 -9.75
N ARG A 41 -6.64 -16.65 -10.33
CA ARG A 41 -7.54 -17.81 -10.42
C ARG A 41 -7.40 -18.69 -9.17
N ARG A 42 -8.43 -19.47 -8.87
CA ARG A 42 -8.42 -20.45 -7.78
C ARG A 42 -7.27 -21.46 -7.98
N GLY A 43 -6.51 -21.71 -6.92
CA GLY A 43 -5.29 -22.53 -6.92
C GLY A 43 -4.00 -21.78 -7.29
N GLU A 44 -4.07 -20.54 -7.76
CA GLU A 44 -2.85 -19.79 -8.12
C GLU A 44 -2.06 -19.34 -6.89
N ARG A 45 -0.73 -19.39 -7.02
CA ARG A 45 0.24 -18.81 -6.08
C ARG A 45 1.04 -17.73 -6.81
N LYS A 46 1.11 -16.52 -6.25
CA LYS A 46 1.88 -15.40 -6.82
C LYS A 46 2.61 -14.61 -5.75
N VAL A 47 3.77 -14.09 -6.12
CA VAL A 47 4.42 -13.00 -5.38
C VAL A 47 3.77 -11.71 -5.82
N TYR A 48 3.22 -10.94 -4.87
CA TYR A 48 2.55 -9.68 -5.18
C TYR A 48 3.40 -8.45 -4.83
N PHE A 49 4.42 -8.62 -3.98
CA PHE A 49 5.32 -7.55 -3.59
C PHE A 49 6.64 -8.12 -3.06
N THR A 50 7.72 -7.38 -3.26
CA THR A 50 9.05 -7.67 -2.72
C THR A 50 9.61 -6.39 -2.13
N GLY A 51 9.99 -6.40 -0.85
CA GLY A 51 10.46 -5.22 -0.14
C GLY A 51 10.00 -5.19 1.32
N ASN A 52 9.80 -3.99 1.87
CA ASN A 52 9.20 -3.80 3.19
C ASN A 52 7.87 -3.07 3.03
N TRP A 53 6.79 -3.82 2.83
CA TRP A 53 5.48 -3.30 2.48
C TRP A 53 5.05 -2.09 3.33
N GLN A 54 5.20 -2.18 4.65
CA GLN A 54 4.78 -1.09 5.53
C GLN A 54 5.65 0.17 5.33
N LYS A 55 6.99 0.03 5.34
CA LYS A 55 7.90 1.16 5.13
C LYS A 55 7.68 1.79 3.76
N ASP A 56 7.55 0.95 2.73
CA ASP A 56 7.42 1.35 1.33
C ASP A 56 6.09 2.06 1.06
N VAL A 57 4.98 1.55 1.61
CA VAL A 57 3.68 2.23 1.51
C VAL A 57 3.70 3.58 2.24
N LEU A 58 4.32 3.68 3.41
CA LEU A 58 4.40 4.93 4.17
C LEU A 58 5.29 5.96 3.48
N ALA A 59 6.40 5.53 2.87
CA ALA A 59 7.30 6.38 2.12
C ALA A 59 6.63 6.88 0.82
N CYS A 60 5.94 5.99 0.09
CA CYS A 60 5.34 6.32 -1.19
C CYS A 60 3.99 7.05 -1.08
N PHE A 61 3.21 6.83 -0.02
CA PHE A 61 1.86 7.38 0.14
C PHE A 61 1.71 8.15 1.46
N PRO A 62 2.10 9.43 1.53
CA PRO A 62 2.11 10.20 2.76
C PRO A 62 0.69 10.50 3.28
N GLY A 63 0.58 10.60 4.60
CA GLY A 63 -0.62 11.04 5.29
C GLY A 63 -1.84 10.15 5.04
N ARG A 64 -2.93 10.72 4.53
CA ARG A 64 -4.21 10.00 4.36
C ARG A 64 -4.17 8.94 3.26
N GLN A 65 -3.19 8.97 2.36
CA GLN A 65 -3.12 8.05 1.22
C GLN A 65 -2.67 6.64 1.63
N SER A 66 -1.63 6.50 2.47
CA SER A 66 -1.22 5.18 3.01
C SER A 66 -2.34 4.51 3.79
N ASN A 67 -3.12 5.28 4.56
CA ASN A 67 -4.31 4.77 5.24
C ASN A 67 -5.34 4.16 4.28
N LYS A 68 -5.51 4.71 3.07
CA LYS A 68 -6.38 4.10 2.04
C LYS A 68 -5.79 2.79 1.53
N VAL A 69 -4.48 2.73 1.29
CA VAL A 69 -3.78 1.52 0.85
C VAL A 69 -3.92 0.40 1.89
N PHE A 70 -3.65 0.69 3.16
CA PHE A 70 -3.79 -0.29 4.24
C PHE A 70 -5.24 -0.76 4.42
N LYS A 71 -6.22 0.14 4.33
CA LYS A 71 -7.64 -0.25 4.35
C LYS A 71 -8.00 -1.18 3.19
N LYS A 72 -7.52 -0.89 1.97
CA LYS A 72 -7.75 -1.76 0.80
C LYS A 72 -7.13 -3.15 1.04
N MET A 73 -5.91 -3.21 1.58
CA MET A 73 -5.25 -4.48 1.91
C MET A 73 -6.02 -5.29 2.96
N ARG A 74 -6.54 -4.63 4.00
CA ARG A 74 -7.37 -5.27 5.04
C ARG A 74 -8.63 -5.95 4.49
N VAL A 75 -9.24 -5.40 3.43
CA VAL A 75 -10.38 -6.06 2.78
C VAL A 75 -10.00 -7.45 2.25
N PHE A 76 -8.80 -7.62 1.70
CA PHE A 76 -8.35 -8.92 1.21
C PHE A 76 -7.91 -9.86 2.35
N LEU A 77 -7.28 -9.32 3.40
CA LEU A 77 -6.81 -10.10 4.54
C LEU A 77 -7.95 -10.60 5.44
N ASP A 78 -8.88 -9.70 5.79
CA ASP A 78 -9.89 -9.96 6.84
C ASP A 78 -11.17 -10.59 6.26
N ASN A 79 -11.59 -10.16 5.06
CA ASN A 79 -12.93 -10.48 4.55
C ASN A 79 -12.98 -11.63 3.55
N ASN A 80 -11.84 -12.22 3.17
CA ASN A 80 -11.83 -13.17 2.08
C ASN A 80 -11.13 -14.50 2.42
N LYS A 81 -11.94 -15.48 2.84
CA LYS A 81 -11.51 -16.87 3.10
C LYS A 81 -10.88 -17.55 1.87
N GLU A 82 -11.00 -16.95 0.68
CA GLU A 82 -10.38 -17.43 -0.54
C GLU A 82 -8.88 -17.12 -0.61
N TYR A 83 -8.33 -16.17 0.14
CA TYR A 83 -6.91 -15.83 0.03
C TYR A 83 -6.11 -16.26 1.25
N CYS A 84 -4.89 -16.73 1.00
CA CYS A 84 -3.91 -17.04 2.03
C CYS A 84 -2.64 -16.25 1.74
N PHE A 85 -2.23 -15.44 2.72
CA PHE A 85 -1.07 -14.56 2.61
C PHE A 85 0.07 -15.08 3.46
N THR A 86 1.28 -15.08 2.91
CA THR A 86 2.51 -15.50 3.59
C THR A 86 3.63 -14.54 3.27
N GLN A 87 4.59 -14.41 4.18
CA GLN A 87 5.80 -13.61 4.00
C GLN A 87 7.02 -14.49 4.17
N LYS A 88 7.99 -14.37 3.25
CA LYS A 88 9.29 -15.04 3.33
C LYS A 88 10.37 -13.98 3.45
N LYS A 89 11.20 -14.04 4.48
CA LYS A 89 12.36 -13.15 4.64
C LYS A 89 13.38 -13.43 3.53
N LEU A 90 13.93 -12.38 2.94
CA LEU A 90 14.99 -12.49 1.94
C LEU A 90 16.34 -12.64 2.64
N GLU A 91 17.19 -13.54 2.14
CA GLU A 91 18.46 -13.88 2.79
C GLU A 91 19.54 -12.80 2.55
N ASN A 92 19.50 -12.15 1.39
CA ASN A 92 20.58 -11.26 0.93
C ASN A 92 20.24 -9.77 0.95
N ILE A 93 18.98 -9.40 1.26
CA ILE A 93 18.52 -8.00 1.32
C ILE A 93 17.55 -7.78 2.46
N GLU A 94 17.50 -6.57 3.01
CA GLU A 94 16.51 -6.19 4.02
C GLU A 94 15.12 -6.12 3.38
N GLY A 95 14.35 -7.20 3.50
CA GLY A 95 13.01 -7.24 2.97
C GLY A 95 12.37 -8.63 3.03
N TYR A 96 11.16 -8.68 2.50
CA TYR A 96 10.34 -9.88 2.42
C TYR A 96 9.81 -10.05 1.01
N GLU A 97 9.64 -11.30 0.61
CA GLU A 97 8.79 -11.69 -0.49
C GLU A 97 7.39 -11.95 0.06
N TYR A 98 6.42 -11.20 -0.43
CA TYR A 98 5.03 -11.35 -0.03
C TYR A 98 4.27 -12.18 -1.05
N ILE A 99 3.74 -13.30 -0.59
CA ILE A 99 3.12 -14.33 -1.42
C ILE A 99 1.65 -14.42 -1.07
N VAL A 100 0.82 -14.53 -2.09
CA VAL A 100 -0.62 -14.79 -2.00
C VAL A 100 -0.96 -16.08 -2.72
N ILE A 101 -1.86 -16.86 -2.13
CA ILE A 101 -2.46 -18.05 -2.72
C ILE A 101 -3.97 -17.88 -2.70
N ARG A 102 -4.63 -18.09 -3.84
CA ARG A 102 -6.10 -18.18 -3.89
C ARG A 102 -6.52 -19.64 -3.73
N ARG A 103 -7.28 -19.96 -2.69
CA ARG A 103 -7.80 -21.29 -2.32
C ARG A 103 -9.02 -21.70 -3.13
#